data_AF-A0A0S7YIZ3-F1
#
_entry.id   AF-A0A0S7YIZ3-F1
#
_cell.length_a   1.000
_cell.length_b   1.000
_cell.length_c   1.000
_cell.angle_alpha   90.00
_cell.angle_beta   90.00
_cell.angle_gamma   90.00
#
_symmetry.space_group_name_H-M   'P 1'
#
loop_
_entity.id
_entity.type
_entity.pdbx_description
1 polymer ?
#
loop_
_entity_poly.entity_id
_entity_poly.type
_entity_poly.pdbx_seq_one_letter_code
_entity_poly.pdbx_strand_id
1 'polypeptide(L)'
;PEWYSEKAIAIGQYFVASGVFTVFGVTFPIMKETKFHRLLFDQLEEQQLGKWGFTADPYEMARMMIAHIDKKRAALGIDKARDRILVDMAARREMESA
;
A
#
# COMPACT_ATOMS: atom_id res chain seq x y z
N PRO A 1 -12.10 1.05 8.36
CA PRO A 1 -11.84 0.85 9.81
C PRO A 1 -12.91 -0.04 10.45
N GLU A 2 -14.18 0.33 10.36
CA GLU A 2 -15.29 -0.40 10.99
C GLU A 2 -16.14 -1.13 9.95
N TRP A 3 -15.71 -2.34 9.58
CA TRP A 3 -16.48 -3.16 8.66
C TRP A 3 -17.45 -4.05 9.46
N TYR A 4 -18.67 -4.21 8.95
CA TYR A 4 -19.72 -4.99 9.61
C TYR A 4 -20.29 -6.10 8.71
N SER A 5 -20.29 -5.89 7.39
CA SER A 5 -20.91 -6.80 6.44
C SER A 5 -19.89 -7.59 5.61
N GLU A 6 -20.24 -8.81 5.21
CA GLU A 6 -19.45 -9.65 4.29
C GLU A 6 -19.15 -8.95 2.97
N LYS A 7 -20.03 -8.05 2.52
CA LYS A 7 -19.79 -7.20 1.34
C LYS A 7 -18.53 -6.34 1.49
N ALA A 8 -18.23 -5.87 2.69
CA ALA A 8 -17.03 -5.08 2.95
C ALA A 8 -15.76 -5.94 2.88
N ILE A 9 -15.83 -7.21 3.29
CA ILE A 9 -14.75 -8.19 3.11
C ILE A 9 -14.49 -8.42 1.63
N ALA A 10 -15.55 -8.64 0.84
CA ALA A 10 -15.42 -8.89 -0.60
C ALA A 10 -14.82 -7.68 -1.33
N ILE A 11 -15.24 -6.45 -0.98
CA ILE A 11 -14.65 -5.22 -1.51
C ILE A 11 -13.17 -5.14 -1.16
N GLY A 12 -12.81 -5.39 0.11
CA GLY A 12 -11.40 -5.33 0.51
C GLY A 12 -10.55 -6.40 -0.17
N GLN A 13 -11.07 -7.62 -0.36
CA GLN A 13 -10.38 -8.65 -1.14
C GLN A 13 -10.18 -8.24 -2.60
N TYR A 14 -11.17 -7.59 -3.21
CA TYR A 14 -11.05 -7.05 -4.56
C TYR A 14 -9.93 -6.01 -4.66
N PHE A 15 -9.81 -5.10 -3.69
CA PHE A 15 -8.71 -4.13 -3.63
C PHE A 15 -7.34 -4.81 -3.45
N VAL A 16 -7.26 -5.82 -2.59
CA VAL A 16 -6.03 -6.61 -2.40
C VAL A 16 -5.62 -7.32 -3.69
N ALA A 17 -6.57 -7.97 -4.37
CA ALA A 17 -6.32 -8.58 -5.68
C ALA A 17 -5.94 -7.54 -6.76
N SER A 18 -6.33 -6.28 -6.59
CA SER A 18 -5.94 -5.17 -7.47
C SER A 18 -4.59 -4.52 -7.11
N GLY A 19 -3.83 -5.07 -6.15
CA GLY A 19 -2.52 -4.54 -5.77
C GLY A 19 -2.52 -3.56 -4.60
N VAL A 20 -3.68 -3.28 -3.99
CA VAL A 20 -3.83 -2.25 -2.96
C VAL A 20 -3.77 -2.86 -1.56
N PHE A 21 -2.91 -2.29 -0.70
CA PHE A 21 -2.86 -2.66 0.70
C PHE A 21 -4.13 -2.21 1.43
N THR A 22 -4.85 -3.16 2.03
CA THR A 22 -6.17 -2.91 2.64
C THR A 22 -6.15 -3.32 4.10
N VAL A 23 -6.53 -2.40 5.00
CA VAL A 23 -6.48 -2.60 6.45
C VAL A 23 -7.89 -2.66 7.04
N PHE A 24 -8.14 -3.68 7.86
CA PHE A 24 -9.40 -3.90 8.57
C PHE A 24 -9.22 -3.65 10.08
N GLY A 25 -10.19 -2.98 10.72
CA GLY A 25 -10.12 -2.56 12.12
C GLY A 25 -10.98 -3.32 13.12
N VAL A 26 -11.84 -4.22 12.65
CA VAL A 26 -12.77 -4.99 13.49
C VAL A 26 -12.48 -6.47 13.35
N THR A 27 -12.80 -7.25 14.39
CA THR A 27 -12.65 -8.70 14.48
C THR A 27 -12.90 -9.39 13.15
N PHE A 28 -11.85 -10.03 12.64
CA PHE A 28 -11.92 -10.81 11.42
C PHE A 28 -11.98 -12.30 11.78
N PRO A 29 -12.85 -13.12 11.14
CA PRO A 29 -13.00 -14.54 11.45
C PRO A 29 -11.84 -15.35 10.84
N ILE A 30 -10.60 -15.03 11.22
CA ILE A 30 -9.39 -15.77 10.84
C ILE A 30 -8.75 -16.40 12.06
N MET A 31 -8.25 -17.62 11.85
CA MET A 31 -7.34 -18.26 12.79
C MET A 31 -5.90 -17.86 12.44
N LYS A 32 -5.21 -17.28 13.43
CA LYS A 32 -3.77 -17.05 13.35
C LYS A 32 -3.03 -18.37 13.11
N GLU A 33 -1.82 -18.30 12.56
CA GLU A 33 -0.93 -19.45 12.30
C GLU A 33 -1.42 -20.47 11.25
N THR A 34 -2.53 -20.19 10.57
CA THR A 34 -2.97 -21.01 9.45
C THR A 34 -2.22 -20.67 8.17
N LYS A 35 -2.14 -21.64 7.23
CA LYS A 35 -1.63 -21.41 5.88
C LYS A 35 -2.38 -20.27 5.19
N PHE A 36 -3.69 -20.18 5.44
CA PHE A 36 -4.54 -19.13 4.88
C PHE A 36 -4.23 -17.74 5.46
N HIS A 37 -3.98 -17.65 6.77
CA HIS A 37 -3.51 -16.40 7.38
C HIS A 37 -2.19 -15.94 6.74
N ARG A 38 -1.21 -16.85 6.62
CA ARG A 38 0.08 -16.52 5.99
C ARG A 38 -0.08 -16.09 4.53
N LEU A 39 -1.00 -16.72 3.79
CA LEU A 39 -1.33 -16.32 2.43
C LEU A 39 -1.78 -14.86 2.37
N LEU A 40 -2.79 -14.49 3.16
CA LEU A 40 -3.41 -13.16 3.11
C LEU A 40 -2.49 -12.01 3.55
N PHE A 41 -1.64 -12.25 4.55
CA PHE A 41 -0.82 -11.19 5.17
C PHE A 41 0.60 -11.10 4.59
N ASP A 42 1.16 -12.20 4.07
CA ASP A 42 2.56 -12.22 3.60
C ASP A 42 2.67 -12.62 2.12
N GLN A 43 2.10 -13.77 1.73
CA GLN A 43 2.38 -14.35 0.40
C GLN A 43 1.71 -13.61 -0.76
N LEU A 44 0.61 -12.90 -0.52
CA LEU A 44 0.00 -12.06 -1.56
C LEU A 44 0.91 -10.88 -1.94
N GLU A 45 1.64 -10.30 -0.97
CA GLU A 45 2.59 -9.22 -1.27
C GLU A 45 3.78 -9.74 -2.09
N GLU A 46 4.23 -10.98 -1.84
CA GLU A 46 5.28 -11.64 -2.64
C GLU A 46 4.85 -11.85 -4.11
N GLN A 47 3.56 -12.04 -4.35
CA GLN A 47 2.97 -12.17 -5.69
C GLN A 47 2.70 -10.82 -6.38
N GLN A 48 3.28 -9.73 -5.87
CA GLN A 48 3.05 -8.35 -6.32
C GLN A 48 1.59 -7.88 -6.23
N LEU A 49 0.75 -8.57 -5.45
CA LEU A 49 -0.59 -8.13 -5.13
C LEU A 49 -0.56 -7.21 -3.89
N GLY A 50 -1.73 -6.73 -3.50
CA GLY A 50 -1.91 -6.11 -2.19
C GLY A 50 -1.76 -7.16 -1.10
N LYS A 51 -1.83 -6.72 0.14
CA LYS A 51 -1.98 -7.62 1.29
C LYS A 51 -2.99 -7.09 2.27
N TRP A 52 -3.36 -7.94 3.20
CA TRP A 52 -4.25 -7.58 4.29
C TRP A 52 -3.46 -6.96 5.44
N GLY A 53 -4.06 -5.99 6.12
CA GLY A 53 -3.62 -5.47 7.39
C GLY A 53 -4.73 -5.61 8.43
N PHE A 54 -4.37 -5.86 9.68
CA PHE A 54 -5.32 -5.95 10.77
C PHE A 54 -4.74 -5.31 12.02
N THR A 55 -5.47 -4.33 12.58
CA THR A 55 -5.24 -3.81 13.92
C THR A 55 -6.52 -3.16 14.41
N ALA A 56 -6.87 -3.40 15.67
CA ALA A 56 -8.03 -2.76 16.30
C ALA A 56 -7.75 -1.30 16.71
N ASP A 57 -6.48 -0.91 16.83
CA ASP A 57 -6.10 0.45 17.19
C ASP A 57 -6.07 1.35 15.95
N PRO A 58 -6.89 2.41 15.88
CA PRO A 58 -6.87 3.35 14.76
C PRO A 58 -5.51 4.05 14.58
N TYR A 59 -4.72 4.25 15.64
CA TYR A 59 -3.39 4.87 15.51
C TYR A 59 -2.38 3.92 14.87
N GLU A 60 -2.36 2.66 15.28
CA GLU A 60 -1.58 1.63 14.59
C GLU A 60 -2.01 1.48 13.14
N MET A 61 -3.31 1.53 12.85
CA MET A 61 -3.83 1.44 11.49
C MET A 61 -3.26 2.55 10.61
N ALA A 62 -3.29 3.79 11.09
CA ALA A 62 -2.71 4.93 10.39
C ALA A 62 -1.20 4.75 10.17
N ARG A 63 -0.46 4.28 11.18
CA ARG A 63 0.97 3.98 11.06
C ARG A 63 1.27 2.91 10.01
N MET A 64 0.48 1.84 9.97
CA MET A 64 0.62 0.78 8.96
C MET A 64 0.40 1.32 7.54
N MET A 65 -0.62 2.16 7.35
CA MET A 65 -0.90 2.79 6.06
C MET A 65 0.25 3.70 5.62
N ILE A 66 0.73 4.57 6.51
CA ILE A 66 1.86 5.47 6.24
C ILE A 66 3.12 4.67 5.89
N ALA A 67 3.46 3.65 6.68
CA ALA A 67 4.61 2.79 6.43
C ALA A 67 4.53 2.08 5.07
N HIS A 68 3.33 1.64 4.66
CA HIS A 68 3.14 1.05 3.33
C HIS A 68 3.35 2.07 2.21
N ILE A 69 2.79 3.27 2.35
CA ILE A 69 2.97 4.36 1.39
C ILE A 69 4.45 4.73 1.26
N ASP A 70 5.16 4.87 2.37
CA ASP A 70 6.57 5.25 2.35
C ASP A 70 7.45 4.15 1.76
N LYS A 71 7.16 2.87 2.03
CA LYS A 71 7.81 1.73 1.36
C LYS A 71 7.63 1.80 -0.16
N LYS A 72 6.41 2.11 -0.63
CA LYS A 72 6.13 2.24 -2.08
C LYS A 72 6.78 3.48 -2.68
N ARG A 73 6.83 4.61 -1.96
CA ARG A 73 7.55 5.83 -2.39
C ARG A 73 9.04 5.59 -2.53
N ALA A 74 9.65 4.91 -1.57
CA ALA A 74 11.06 4.53 -1.62
C ALA A 74 11.36 3.59 -2.80
N ALA A 75 10.49 2.61 -3.04
CA ALA A 75 10.62 1.71 -4.20
C ALA A 75 10.52 2.44 -5.55
N LEU A 76 9.79 3.56 -5.60
CA LEU A 76 9.65 4.41 -6.80
C LEU A 76 10.68 5.55 -6.86
N GLY A 77 11.54 5.72 -5.84
CA GLY A 77 12.53 6.80 -5.77
C GLY A 77 11.93 8.20 -5.62
N ILE A 78 10.68 8.31 -5.15
CA ILE A 78 9.96 9.58 -4.91
C ILE A 78 9.90 9.94 -3.42
N ASP A 79 10.74 9.32 -2.61
CA ASP A 79 10.92 9.61 -1.18
C ASP A 79 11.61 10.97 -0.96
N LYS A 80 12.36 11.45 -1.96
CA LYS A 80 13.07 12.73 -1.90
C LYS A 80 12.30 13.82 -2.64
N ALA A 81 12.30 15.02 -2.06
CA ALA A 81 11.83 16.21 -2.76
C ALA A 81 12.71 16.40 -4.01
N ARG A 82 12.07 16.42 -5.19
CA ARG A 82 12.76 16.68 -6.46
C ARG A 82 13.44 18.05 -6.36
N ASP A 83 14.74 18.11 -6.64
CA ASP A 83 15.45 19.39 -6.68
C ASP A 83 14.75 20.32 -7.66
N ARG A 84 14.38 21.51 -7.17
CA ARG A 84 13.75 22.55 -7.99
C ARG A 84 14.84 23.16 -8.86
N ILE A 85 15.13 22.51 -9.98
CA ILE A 85 16.10 23.01 -10.95
C ILE A 85 15.41 24.13 -11.75
N LEU A 86 15.95 25.35 -11.64
CA LEU A 86 15.54 26.46 -12.50
C LEU A 86 16.16 26.21 -13.88
N VAL A 87 15.40 25.55 -14.75
CA VAL A 87 15.87 25.25 -16.11
C VAL A 87 15.84 26.54 -16.93
N ASP A 88 17.01 27.05 -17.29
CA ASP A 88 17.14 28.19 -18.19
C ASP A 88 16.75 27.82 -19.64
N MET A 89 16.60 28.83 -20.49
CA MET A 89 16.16 28.62 -21.88
C MET A 89 17.21 27.90 -22.75
N ALA A 90 18.48 27.90 -22.34
CA ALA A 90 19.55 27.20 -23.05
C ALA A 90 19.48 25.69 -22.78
N ALA A 91 19.34 25.28 -21.51
CA ALA A 91 19.18 23.90 -21.10
C ALA A 91 17.90 23.25 -21.67
N ARG A 92 16.82 24.03 -21.88
CA ARG A 92 15.61 23.54 -22.57
C ARG A 92 15.86 23.18 -24.03
N ARG A 93 16.66 23.97 -24.75
CA ARG A 93 16.96 23.73 -26.18
C ARG A 93 17.84 22.50 -26.39
N GLU A 94 18.77 22.23 -25.47
CA GLU A 94 19.63 21.04 -25.56
C GLU A 94 18.85 19.75 -25.28
N MET A 95 17.88 19.75 -24.35
CA MET A 95 17.05 18.58 -24.06
C MET A 95 16.08 18.20 -25.18
N GLU A 96 15.64 19.14 -26.04
CA GLU A 96 14.81 18.83 -27.21
C GLU A 96 15.61 18.23 -28.38
N SER A 97 16.94 18.31 -28.33
CA SER A 97 17.84 17.85 -29.39
C SER A 97 18.47 16.47 -29.16
N ALA A 98 18.18 15.83 -28.02
CA ALA A 98 18.66 14.49 -27.64
C ALA A 98 17.52 13.47 -27.67
#